data_AF-A0A8J5YJB7-F1
#
_entry.id   AF-A0A8J5YJB7-F1
#
_cell.length_a   1.000
_cell.length_b   1.000
_cell.length_c   1.000
_cell.angle_alpha   90.00
_cell.angle_beta   90.00
_cell.angle_gamma   90.00
#
_symmetry.space_group_name_H-M   'P 1'
#
loop_
_entity.id
_entity.type
_entity.pdbx_description
1 polymer ?
#
loop_
_entity_poly.entity_id
_entity_poly.type
_entity_poly.pdbx_seq_one_letter_code
_entity_poly.pdbx_strand_id
1 'polypeptide(L)'
;MSKIRDLTAKLKDLEPQRSKLELRRTDCERPTRLEERLQPTSLEIENHVYGRDKDKQTILDLLRKSDDERNFVIPIVGMGGIGKTTLAQLVYNDASIQPHFDLKAWACISDDFYVLRITKEILQSVTSKPCNDNDLNKVQEKLQKELSGKKFLIILDDVWNENYYD
;
A
#
# COMPACT_ATOMS: atom_id res chain seq x y z
N MET A 1 16.22 7.48 28.20
CA MET A 1 15.07 7.13 29.04
C MET A 1 14.23 8.34 29.52
N SER A 2 14.70 9.59 29.52
CA SER A 2 13.89 10.73 30.03
C SER A 2 12.85 11.26 29.05
N LYS A 3 13.19 11.44 27.76
CA LYS A 3 12.29 12.10 26.79
C LYS A 3 10.91 11.45 26.62
N ILE A 4 10.84 10.11 26.64
CA ILE A 4 9.55 9.38 26.54
C ILE A 4 8.70 9.64 27.79
N ARG A 5 9.30 9.62 28.99
CA ARG A 5 8.58 9.90 30.23
C ARG A 5 8.08 11.34 30.28
N ASP A 6 8.89 12.28 29.80
CA ASP A 6 8.52 13.70 29.72
C ASP A 6 7.33 13.90 28.76
N LEU A 7 7.31 13.21 27.62
CA LEU A 7 6.18 13.21 26.69
C LEU A 7 4.92 12.59 27.31
N THR A 8 5.05 11.47 28.02
CA THR A 8 3.92 10.83 28.70
C THR A 8 3.34 11.73 29.80
N ALA A 9 4.20 12.43 30.54
CA ALA A 9 3.78 13.37 31.58
C ALA A 9 3.00 14.56 30.97
N LYS A 10 3.51 15.14 29.88
CA LYS A 10 2.80 16.21 29.15
C LYS A 10 1.45 15.73 28.60
N LEU A 11 1.37 14.51 28.08
CA LEU A 11 0.13 13.96 27.57
C LEU A 11 -0.94 13.84 28.67
N LYS A 12 -0.55 13.40 29.88
CA LYS A 12 -1.44 13.31 31.04
C LYS A 12 -1.93 14.68 31.51
N ASP A 13 -1.09 15.71 31.43
CA ASP A 13 -1.46 17.08 31.79
C ASP A 13 -2.48 17.71 30.80
N LEU A 14 -2.43 17.27 29.54
CA LEU A 14 -3.35 17.73 28.49
C LEU A 14 -4.70 16.99 28.46
N GLU A 15 -4.77 15.79 29.06
CA GLU A 15 -6.01 15.00 29.14
C GLU A 15 -7.22 15.78 29.70
N PRO A 16 -7.14 16.54 30.81
CA PRO A 16 -8.26 17.33 31.31
C PRO A 16 -8.63 18.53 30.42
N GLN A 17 -7.72 19.00 29.56
CA GLN A 17 -8.00 20.13 28.66
C GLN A 17 -8.87 19.71 27.46
N ARG A 18 -8.98 18.40 27.20
CA ARG A 18 -9.80 17.82 26.12
C ARG A 18 -11.26 18.27 26.18
N SER A 19 -11.85 18.29 27.38
CA SER A 19 -13.25 18.67 27.57
C SER A 19 -13.49 20.16 27.30
N LYS A 20 -12.53 21.02 27.67
CA LYS A 20 -12.56 22.46 27.43
C LYS A 20 -12.49 22.82 25.95
N LEU A 21 -11.77 22.02 25.18
CA LEU A 21 -11.60 22.18 23.73
C LEU A 21 -12.69 21.45 22.92
N GLU A 22 -13.71 20.88 23.58
CA GLU A 22 -14.78 20.10 22.96
C GLU A 22 -14.28 18.98 22.03
N LEU A 23 -13.08 18.46 22.29
CA LEU A 23 -12.46 17.43 21.45
C LEU A 23 -13.23 16.12 21.64
N ARG A 24 -13.97 15.72 20.61
CA ARG A 24 -14.70 14.45 20.59
C ARG A 24 -13.71 13.29 20.47
N ARG A 25 -13.95 12.22 21.22
CA ARG A 25 -13.40 10.92 20.85
C ARG A 25 -14.09 10.51 19.56
N THR A 26 -13.33 10.44 18.48
CA THR A 26 -13.69 9.54 17.38
C THR A 26 -13.41 8.15 17.88
N ASP A 27 -14.45 7.47 18.38
CA ASP A 27 -14.44 6.01 18.29
C ASP A 27 -14.24 5.68 16.80
N CYS A 28 -13.55 4.59 16.47
CA CYS A 28 -13.21 4.21 15.09
C CYS A 28 -14.45 3.84 14.23
N GLU A 29 -15.61 4.41 14.52
CA GLU A 29 -16.73 4.45 13.59
C GLU A 29 -16.41 5.47 12.50
N ARG A 30 -16.28 4.93 11.29
CA ARG A 30 -16.04 5.67 10.05
C ARG A 30 -16.99 6.87 10.01
N PRO A 31 -16.48 8.10 9.81
CA PRO A 31 -17.36 9.18 9.40
C PRO A 31 -18.07 8.72 8.14
N THR A 32 -19.40 8.73 8.13
CA THR A 32 -20.23 8.52 6.93
C THR A 32 -20.12 9.69 5.95
N ARG A 33 -19.04 10.48 6.04
CA ARG A 33 -18.71 11.55 5.13
C ARG A 33 -17.87 10.96 4.01
N LEU A 34 -18.39 11.13 2.80
CA LEU A 34 -17.69 11.20 1.52
C LEU A 34 -16.54 12.24 1.57
N GLU A 35 -15.59 12.09 2.48
CA GLU A 35 -14.24 12.58 2.24
C GLU A 35 -13.60 11.48 1.41
N GLU A 36 -13.51 11.70 0.10
CA GLU A 36 -12.77 10.83 -0.81
C GLU A 36 -11.41 10.55 -0.16
N ARG A 37 -11.24 9.35 0.42
CA ARG A 37 -9.94 8.90 0.91
C ARG A 37 -9.01 9.02 -0.29
N LEU A 38 -8.04 9.95 -0.22
CA LEU A 38 -7.06 10.12 -1.28
C LEU A 38 -6.41 8.77 -1.51
N GLN A 39 -6.61 8.21 -2.70
CA GLN A 39 -6.04 6.90 -3.01
C GLN A 39 -4.52 7.04 -3.05
N PRO A 40 -3.79 6.22 -2.27
CA PRO A 40 -2.34 6.22 -2.34
C PRO A 40 -1.89 5.85 -3.75
N THR A 41 -0.95 6.64 -4.26
CA THR A 41 -0.36 6.43 -5.59
C THR A 41 1.06 5.88 -5.45
N SER A 42 1.63 5.39 -6.54
CA SER A 42 3.03 4.99 -6.58
C SER A 42 4.02 6.17 -6.51
N LEU A 43 3.55 7.42 -6.61
CA LEU A 43 4.43 8.59 -6.61
C LEU A 43 4.98 8.88 -5.22
N GLU A 44 6.28 9.15 -5.15
CA GLU A 44 6.90 9.60 -3.90
C GLU A 44 6.45 11.02 -3.58
N ILE A 45 5.71 11.18 -2.48
CA ILE A 45 5.21 12.49 -2.02
C ILE A 45 6.24 13.13 -1.08
N GLU A 46 7.01 12.33 -0.35
CA GLU A 46 7.97 12.80 0.64
C GLU A 46 9.39 12.85 0.08
N ASN A 47 10.03 14.01 0.18
CA ASN A 47 11.42 14.17 -0.26
C ASN A 47 12.41 13.32 0.56
N HIS A 48 12.08 13.00 1.81
CA HIS A 48 12.96 12.26 2.72
C HIS A 48 12.16 11.41 3.70
N VAL A 49 12.43 10.10 3.73
CA VAL A 49 11.87 9.16 4.70
C VAL A 49 12.98 8.68 5.62
N TYR A 50 12.75 8.68 6.94
CA TYR A 50 13.77 8.33 7.94
C TYR A 50 13.44 7.01 8.66
N GLY A 51 14.48 6.28 9.06
CA GLY A 51 14.35 5.10 9.92
C GLY A 51 13.77 3.86 9.25
N ARG A 52 13.59 3.89 7.92
CA ARG A 52 13.08 2.79 7.10
C ARG A 52 14.14 2.08 6.28
N ASP A 53 15.41 2.48 6.39
CA ASP A 53 16.50 1.97 5.56
C ASP A 53 16.65 0.44 5.67
N LYS A 54 16.56 -0.09 6.91
CA LYS A 54 16.67 -1.52 7.16
C LYS A 54 15.49 -2.31 6.60
N ASP A 55 14.27 -1.81 6.78
CA ASP A 55 13.05 -2.44 6.27
C ASP A 55 13.07 -2.46 4.74
N LYS A 56 13.42 -1.32 4.13
CA LYS A 56 13.59 -1.16 2.68
C LYS A 56 14.61 -2.17 2.15
N GLN A 57 15.80 -2.22 2.76
CA GLN A 57 16.87 -3.12 2.31
C GLN A 57 16.45 -4.60 2.40
N THR A 58 15.74 -4.97 3.47
CA THR A 58 15.23 -6.34 3.65
C THR A 58 14.29 -6.74 2.51
N ILE A 59 13.38 -5.85 2.13
CA ILE A 59 12.44 -6.12 1.02
C ILE A 59 13.19 -6.18 -0.31
N LEU A 60 14.13 -5.27 -0.58
CA LEU A 60 14.94 -5.30 -1.80
C LEU A 60 15.73 -6.61 -1.94
N ASP A 61 16.29 -7.11 -0.85
CA ASP A 61 17.04 -8.37 -0.87
C ASP A 61 16.12 -9.58 -1.12
N LEU A 62 14.88 -9.56 -0.60
CA LEU A 62 13.86 -10.57 -0.93
C LEU A 62 13.47 -10.52 -2.40
N LEU A 63 13.27 -9.31 -2.95
CA LEU A 63 12.93 -9.11 -4.37
C LEU A 63 14.04 -9.57 -5.32
N ARG A 64 15.31 -9.51 -4.90
CA ARG A 64 16.47 -9.97 -5.70
C ARG A 64 16.65 -11.48 -5.67
N LYS A 65 16.35 -12.14 -4.56
CA LYS A 65 16.52 -13.59 -4.39
C LYS A 65 15.50 -14.43 -5.16
N SER A 66 14.53 -13.80 -5.82
CA SER A 66 13.41 -14.47 -6.47
C SER A 66 13.75 -15.08 -7.84
N ASP A 67 14.89 -15.73 -7.97
CA ASP A 67 15.26 -16.46 -9.20
C ASP A 67 14.64 -17.86 -9.29
N ASP A 68 13.87 -18.28 -8.27
CA ASP A 68 12.98 -19.43 -8.38
C ASP A 68 11.77 -19.09 -9.27
N GLU A 69 11.39 -19.98 -10.19
CA GLU A 69 10.28 -19.86 -11.16
C GLU A 69 8.88 -19.72 -10.53
N ARG A 70 8.78 -19.41 -9.23
CA ARG A 70 7.53 -19.31 -8.48
C ARG A 70 7.21 -17.85 -8.15
N ASN A 71 5.94 -17.50 -8.34
CA ASN A 71 5.41 -16.26 -7.81
C ASN A 71 5.52 -16.26 -6.27
N PHE A 72 6.11 -15.22 -5.71
CA PHE A 72 6.25 -15.02 -4.26
C PHE A 72 5.54 -13.74 -3.83
N VAL A 73 5.07 -13.72 -2.59
CA VAL A 73 4.32 -12.61 -2.01
C VAL A 73 5.05 -12.11 -0.76
N ILE A 74 5.27 -10.80 -0.65
CA ILE A 74 5.84 -10.15 0.54
C ILE A 74 4.73 -9.33 1.23
N PRO A 75 4.18 -9.80 2.37
CA PRO A 75 3.19 -9.02 3.11
C PRO A 75 3.87 -7.92 3.94
N ILE A 76 3.35 -6.69 3.86
CA ILE A 76 3.73 -5.56 4.73
C ILE A 76 2.55 -5.28 5.68
N VAL A 77 2.68 -5.68 6.94
CA VAL A 77 1.61 -5.59 7.94
C VAL A 77 2.01 -4.66 9.08
N GLY A 78 1.05 -3.93 9.63
CA GLY A 78 1.28 -3.02 10.75
C GLY A 78 0.10 -2.07 10.96
N MET A 79 0.12 -1.37 12.09
CA MET A 79 -0.92 -0.43 12.49
C MET A 79 -1.18 0.65 11.42
N GLY A 80 -2.39 1.22 11.40
CA GLY A 80 -2.70 2.42 10.59
C GLY A 80 -1.74 3.57 10.90
N GLY A 81 -1.38 4.35 9.88
CA GLY A 81 -0.50 5.51 10.05
C GLY A 81 0.99 5.21 10.30
N ILE A 82 1.40 3.93 10.34
CA ILE A 82 2.81 3.58 10.58
C ILE A 82 3.72 3.83 9.36
N GLY A 83 3.16 4.12 8.17
CA GLY A 83 3.93 4.37 6.94
C GLY A 83 4.19 3.12 6.07
N LYS A 84 3.24 2.18 6.02
CA LYS A 84 3.35 0.97 5.16
C LYS A 84 3.40 1.33 3.67
N THR A 85 2.44 2.14 3.23
CA THR A 85 2.39 2.68 1.86
C THR A 85 3.66 3.42 1.51
N THR A 86 4.18 4.25 2.43
CA THR A 86 5.45 4.97 2.25
C THR A 86 6.62 4.01 2.02
N LEU A 87 6.71 2.93 2.82
CA LEU A 87 7.74 1.90 2.61
C LEU A 87 7.58 1.18 1.27
N ALA A 88 6.36 0.86 0.86
CA ALA A 88 6.09 0.25 -0.44
C ALA A 88 6.47 1.17 -1.61
N GLN A 89 6.19 2.48 -1.51
CA GLN A 89 6.62 3.50 -2.49
C GLN A 89 8.15 3.54 -2.62
N LEU A 90 8.87 3.58 -1.49
CA LEU A 90 10.35 3.60 -1.48
C LEU A 90 10.97 2.38 -2.13
N VAL A 91 10.36 1.19 -1.96
CA VAL A 91 10.81 -0.04 -2.60
C VAL A 91 10.46 -0.02 -4.08
N TYR A 92 9.21 0.33 -4.41
CA TYR A 92 8.72 0.35 -5.79
C TYR A 92 9.56 1.28 -6.65
N ASN A 93 9.89 2.48 -6.19
CA ASN A 93 10.65 3.46 -6.98
C ASN A 93 12.17 3.28 -6.93
N ASP A 94 12.68 2.33 -6.13
CA ASP A 94 14.11 2.12 -5.98
C ASP A 94 14.78 1.74 -7.32
N ALA A 95 15.77 2.55 -7.71
CA ALA A 95 16.49 2.37 -8.98
C ALA A 95 17.19 1.00 -9.09
N SER A 96 17.57 0.38 -7.97
CA SER A 96 18.29 -0.90 -7.97
C SER A 96 17.44 -2.09 -8.38
N ILE A 97 16.10 -1.99 -8.30
CA ILE A 97 15.21 -3.07 -8.75
C ILE A 97 14.61 -2.85 -10.12
N GLN A 98 14.69 -1.63 -10.67
CA GLN A 98 14.15 -1.32 -12.00
C GLN A 98 14.69 -2.26 -13.09
N PRO A 99 15.99 -2.63 -13.12
CA PRO A 99 16.50 -3.56 -14.13
C PRO A 99 16.07 -5.03 -13.94
N HIS A 100 15.49 -5.39 -12.79
CA HIS A 100 15.15 -6.77 -12.44
C HIS A 100 13.73 -7.17 -12.83
N PHE A 101 12.88 -6.21 -13.19
CA PHE A 101 11.48 -6.45 -13.52
C PHE A 101 11.14 -5.79 -14.86
N ASP A 102 10.61 -6.57 -15.79
CA ASP A 102 10.14 -6.09 -17.10
C ASP A 102 8.86 -5.25 -16.97
N LEU A 103 8.03 -5.59 -15.98
CA LEU A 103 6.75 -4.95 -15.73
C LEU A 103 6.59 -4.59 -14.26
N LYS A 104 6.01 -3.43 -14.03
CA LYS A 104 5.65 -2.95 -12.69
C LYS A 104 4.23 -2.42 -12.69
N ALA A 105 3.47 -2.74 -11.65
CA ALA A 105 2.13 -2.22 -11.46
C ALA A 105 1.88 -1.84 -10.01
N TRP A 106 0.99 -0.87 -9.83
CA TRP A 106 0.48 -0.45 -8.53
C TRP A 106 -1.05 -0.38 -8.60
N ALA A 107 -1.72 -1.07 -7.69
CA ALA A 107 -3.18 -1.05 -7.57
C ALA A 107 -3.57 -0.80 -6.11
N CYS A 108 -4.57 0.06 -5.89
CA CYS A 108 -5.07 0.40 -4.57
C CYS A 108 -6.38 -0.36 -4.32
N ILE A 109 -6.39 -1.25 -3.34
CA ILE A 109 -7.53 -2.10 -2.99
C ILE A 109 -8.40 -1.36 -1.95
N SER A 110 -9.07 -0.28 -2.34
CA SER A 110 -10.02 0.42 -1.45
C SER A 110 -11.30 -0.38 -1.21
N ASP A 111 -12.14 0.09 -0.27
CA ASP A 111 -13.30 -0.53 0.40
C ASP A 111 -14.31 -1.41 -0.39
N ASP A 112 -14.25 -1.46 -1.72
CA ASP A 112 -14.99 -2.45 -2.49
C ASP A 112 -14.00 -3.38 -3.23
N PHE A 113 -13.85 -4.62 -2.75
CA PHE A 113 -13.00 -5.64 -3.36
C PHE A 113 -13.60 -6.16 -4.69
N TYR A 114 -13.55 -5.32 -5.73
CA TYR A 114 -13.93 -5.74 -7.08
C TYR A 114 -12.71 -6.31 -7.82
N VAL A 115 -12.58 -7.63 -7.83
CA VAL A 115 -11.53 -8.36 -8.57
C VAL A 115 -11.40 -7.86 -10.01
N LEU A 116 -12.51 -7.58 -10.69
CA LEU A 116 -12.52 -6.99 -12.03
C LEU A 116 -11.83 -5.62 -12.08
N ARG A 117 -12.13 -4.72 -11.13
CA ARG A 117 -11.53 -3.39 -11.05
C ARG A 117 -10.03 -3.49 -10.82
N ILE A 118 -9.60 -4.29 -9.85
CA ILE A 118 -8.17 -4.48 -9.52
C ILE A 118 -7.43 -5.07 -10.73
N THR A 119 -8.00 -6.09 -11.38
CA THR A 119 -7.39 -6.71 -12.57
C THR A 119 -7.26 -5.69 -13.71
N LYS A 120 -8.27 -4.81 -13.90
CA LYS A 120 -8.18 -3.71 -14.87
C LYS A 120 -7.11 -2.70 -14.51
N GLU A 121 -7.03 -2.26 -13.25
CA GLU A 121 -6.02 -1.30 -12.79
C GLU A 121 -4.61 -1.84 -13.04
N ILE A 122 -4.36 -3.11 -12.71
CA ILE A 122 -3.09 -3.77 -13.00
C ILE A 122 -2.84 -3.83 -14.51
N LEU A 123 -3.82 -4.28 -15.30
CA LEU A 123 -3.69 -4.37 -16.77
C LEU A 123 -3.38 -3.01 -17.40
N GLN A 124 -4.07 -1.96 -16.96
CA GLN A 124 -3.86 -0.59 -17.43
C GLN A 124 -2.48 -0.08 -16.99
N SER A 125 -2.04 -0.41 -15.78
CA SER A 125 -0.71 -0.04 -15.27
C SER A 125 0.42 -0.69 -16.07
N VAL A 126 0.30 -1.99 -16.41
CA VAL A 126 1.36 -2.68 -17.19
C VAL A 126 1.33 -2.35 -18.69
N THR A 127 0.16 -2.04 -19.26
CA THR A 127 0.03 -1.74 -20.71
C THR A 127 0.08 -0.25 -21.05
N SER A 128 -0.11 0.63 -20.06
CA SER A 128 -0.36 2.07 -20.25
C SER A 128 -1.52 2.36 -21.23
N LYS A 129 -2.49 1.44 -21.33
CA LYS A 129 -3.64 1.54 -22.23
C LYS A 129 -4.94 1.39 -21.45
N PRO A 130 -6.01 2.12 -21.82
CA PRO A 130 -7.31 1.93 -21.19
C PRO A 130 -7.87 0.53 -21.50
N CYS A 131 -8.64 -0.02 -20.56
CA CYS A 131 -9.36 -1.28 -20.71
C CYS A 131 -10.85 -1.07 -20.45
N ASN A 132 -11.67 -1.23 -21.50
CA ASN A 132 -13.12 -1.01 -21.47
C ASN A 132 -13.92 -2.32 -21.32
N ASP A 133 -13.27 -3.48 -21.30
CA ASP A 133 -13.96 -4.78 -21.17
C ASP A 133 -14.57 -4.91 -19.78
N ASN A 134 -15.83 -5.33 -19.67
CA ASN A 134 -16.48 -5.54 -18.36
C ASN A 134 -16.58 -7.02 -17.98
N ASP A 135 -15.97 -7.90 -18.77
CA ASP A 135 -15.92 -9.33 -18.53
C ASP A 135 -14.59 -9.71 -17.87
N LEU A 136 -14.66 -10.31 -16.68
CA LEU A 136 -13.47 -10.65 -15.90
C LEU A 136 -12.55 -11.61 -16.65
N ASN A 137 -13.11 -12.62 -17.32
CA ASN A 137 -12.32 -13.61 -18.04
C ASN A 137 -11.51 -12.95 -19.16
N LYS A 138 -12.13 -12.09 -19.98
CA LYS A 138 -11.43 -11.34 -21.03
C LYS A 138 -10.33 -10.44 -20.49
N VAL A 139 -10.55 -9.78 -19.35
CA VAL A 139 -9.52 -8.94 -18.71
C VAL A 139 -8.36 -9.80 -18.21
N GLN A 140 -8.65 -10.96 -17.61
CA GLN A 140 -7.64 -11.89 -17.13
C GLN A 140 -6.84 -12.55 -18.26
N GLU A 141 -7.46 -12.93 -19.38
CA GLU A 141 -6.78 -13.43 -20.57
C GLU A 141 -5.80 -12.40 -21.14
N LYS A 142 -6.23 -11.13 -21.21
CA LYS A 142 -5.36 -10.02 -21.65
C LYS A 142 -4.20 -9.82 -20.68
N LEU A 143 -4.46 -9.80 -19.37
CA LEU A 143 -3.41 -9.65 -18.36
C LEU A 143 -2.42 -10.82 -18.40
N GLN A 144 -2.90 -12.05 -18.50
CA GLN A 144 -2.06 -13.25 -18.64
C GLN A 144 -1.15 -13.12 -19.85
N LYS A 145 -1.68 -12.70 -21.01
CA LYS A 145 -0.88 -12.50 -22.22
C LYS A 145 0.21 -11.45 -22.02
N GLU A 146 -0.07 -10.37 -21.29
CA GLU A 146 0.90 -9.32 -21.03
C GLU A 146 1.99 -9.73 -20.03
N LEU A 147 1.64 -10.54 -19.02
CA LEU A 147 2.58 -11.02 -17.99
C LEU A 147 3.39 -12.25 -18.40
N SER A 148 2.88 -13.05 -19.35
CA SER A 148 3.51 -14.32 -19.73
C SER A 148 4.95 -14.14 -20.20
N GLY A 149 5.86 -14.92 -19.60
CA GLY A 149 7.30 -14.90 -19.93
C GLY A 149 8.07 -13.67 -19.45
N LYS A 150 7.45 -12.79 -18.65
CA LYS A 150 8.08 -11.58 -18.12
C LYS A 150 8.18 -11.64 -16.59
N LYS A 151 9.25 -11.08 -16.04
CA LYS A 151 9.40 -10.89 -14.59
C LYS A 151 8.67 -9.61 -14.19
N PHE A 152 7.71 -9.71 -13.28
CA PHE A 152 6.86 -8.57 -12.90
C PHE A 152 6.84 -8.32 -11.39
N LEU A 153 6.62 -7.06 -11.01
CA LEU A 153 6.38 -6.64 -9.63
C LEU A 153 5.04 -5.91 -9.55
N ILE A 154 4.11 -6.44 -8.75
CA ILE A 154 2.79 -5.84 -8.54
C ILE A 154 2.68 -5.45 -7.06
N ILE A 155 2.38 -4.18 -6.80
CA ILE A 155 2.04 -3.70 -5.46
C ILE A 155 0.51 -3.63 -5.36
N LEU A 156 -0.02 -4.35 -4.37
CA LEU A 156 -1.41 -4.28 -3.94
C LEU A 156 -1.45 -3.50 -2.63
N ASP A 157 -1.82 -2.23 -2.70
CA ASP A 157 -1.82 -1.33 -1.54
C ASP A 157 -3.20 -1.25 -0.88
N ASP A 158 -3.20 -0.93 0.42
CA ASP A 158 -4.38 -0.75 1.26
C ASP A 158 -5.34 -1.96 1.28
N VAL A 159 -4.80 -3.19 1.32
CA VAL A 159 -5.62 -4.41 1.37
C VAL A 159 -6.30 -4.58 2.72
N TRP A 160 -7.64 -4.63 2.74
CA TRP A 160 -8.45 -4.88 3.92
C TRP A 160 -9.28 -6.16 3.76
N ASN A 161 -9.50 -6.87 4.87
CA ASN A 161 -10.49 -7.94 4.92
C ASN A 161 -11.85 -7.31 5.28
N GLU A 162 -12.89 -7.60 4.51
CA GLU A 162 -14.26 -7.16 4.80
C GLU A 162 -14.89 -7.98 5.96
N ASN A 163 -14.35 -9.18 6.23
CA ASN A 163 -14.80 -10.03 7.31
C ASN A 163 -14.20 -9.58 8.65
N TYR A 164 -14.89 -8.65 9.31
CA TYR A 164 -14.68 -8.29 10.72
C TYR A 164 -15.32 -9.28 11.71
N TYR A 165 -15.87 -10.40 11.20
CA TYR A 165 -16.57 -11.43 11.96
C TYR A 165 -15.97 -12.82 11.69
N ASP A 166 -14.75 -13.04 12.15
CA ASP A 166 -14.23 -14.37 12.50
C ASP A 166 -13.69 -14.32 13.93
#